data_AF-A0A1Y1XEU4-F1
#
_entry.id   AF-A0A1Y1XEU4-F1
#
_cell.length_a   1.000
_cell.length_b   1.000
_cell.length_c   1.000
_cell.angle_alpha   90.00
_cell.angle_beta   90.00
_cell.angle_gamma   90.00
#
_symmetry.space_group_name_H-M   'P 1'
#
loop_
_entity.id
_entity.type
_entity.pdbx_description
1 polymer ?
#
loop_
_entity_poly.entity_id
_entity_poly.type
_entity_poly.pdbx_seq_one_letter_code
_entity_poly.pdbx_strand_id
1 'polypeptide(L)'
;MKTFDLANFPTTETIRILSGFLERLIKANEQPLVNTVTTYTPFHAKCPPNIDIYLYLSRILKYCPCSNECFLALLVYFDRMTESKEEAHPGNRSFAINTYNIHRLVITGIMVASKFFSDVYYTNVRYAKVQT
;
A
#
# COMPACT_ATOMS: atom_id res chain seq x y z
N MET A 1 -11.91 -19.23 20.32
CA MET A 1 -11.46 -18.25 19.31
C MET A 1 -10.12 -18.75 18.78
N LYS A 2 -10.03 -19.17 17.51
CA LYS A 2 -8.73 -19.57 16.92
C LYS A 2 -7.87 -18.30 16.82
N THR A 3 -6.72 -18.28 17.46
CA THR A 3 -5.73 -17.21 17.32
C THR A 3 -5.15 -17.28 15.91
N PHE A 4 -5.22 -16.17 15.18
CA PHE A 4 -4.59 -16.06 13.88
C PHE A 4 -3.07 -15.97 14.09
N ASP A 5 -2.36 -17.06 13.81
CA ASP A 5 -0.92 -17.12 13.97
C ASP A 5 -0.23 -16.47 12.77
N LEU A 6 0.18 -15.22 12.96
CA LEU A 6 0.85 -14.43 11.95
C LEU A 6 2.22 -15.00 11.54
N ALA A 7 2.91 -15.65 12.48
CA ALA A 7 4.28 -16.12 12.29
C ALA A 7 4.33 -17.30 11.31
N ASN A 8 3.31 -18.17 11.36
CA ASN A 8 3.23 -19.35 10.51
C ASN A 8 2.27 -19.20 9.32
N PHE A 9 1.64 -18.03 9.14
CA PHE A 9 0.72 -17.81 8.04
C PHE A 9 1.48 -17.63 6.70
N PRO A 10 1.11 -18.32 5.62
CA PRO A 10 1.81 -18.19 4.35
C PRO A 10 1.72 -16.77 3.78
N THR A 11 2.86 -16.17 3.43
CA THR A 11 2.91 -14.80 2.91
C THR A 11 2.15 -14.63 1.60
N THR A 12 2.07 -15.68 0.78
CA THR A 12 1.25 -15.72 -0.44
C THR A 12 -0.24 -15.57 -0.15
N GLU A 13 -0.71 -16.08 0.99
CA GLU A 13 -2.09 -15.91 1.44
C GLU A 13 -2.30 -14.53 2.03
N THR A 14 -1.31 -13.99 2.76
CA THR A 14 -1.35 -12.61 3.27
C THR A 14 -1.56 -11.61 2.15
N ILE A 15 -0.76 -11.71 1.07
CA ILE A 15 -0.89 -10.79 -0.08
C ILE A 15 -2.22 -10.97 -0.81
N ARG A 16 -2.79 -12.18 -0.82
CA ARG A 16 -4.11 -12.46 -1.42
C ARG A 16 -5.21 -11.74 -0.64
N ILE A 17 -5.22 -11.87 0.69
CA ILE A 17 -6.18 -11.18 1.55
C ILE A 17 -5.99 -9.66 1.45
N LEU A 18 -4.75 -9.18 1.54
CA LEU A 18 -4.42 -7.77 1.42
C LEU A 18 -4.88 -7.19 0.08
N SER A 19 -4.65 -7.89 -1.03
CA SER A 19 -5.09 -7.43 -2.35
C SER A 19 -6.60 -7.23 -2.41
N GLY A 20 -7.39 -8.18 -1.92
CA GLY A 20 -8.85 -8.07 -1.87
C GLY A 20 -9.33 -6.93 -0.97
N PHE A 21 -8.62 -6.66 0.13
CA PHE A 21 -8.90 -5.50 0.98
C PHE A 21 -8.61 -4.18 0.24
N LEU A 22 -7.43 -4.05 -0.38
CA LEU A 22 -7.03 -2.83 -1.08
C LEU A 22 -7.94 -2.53 -2.28
N GLU A 23 -8.38 -3.55 -3.01
CA GLU A 23 -9.36 -3.39 -4.09
C GLU A 23 -10.70 -2.86 -3.58
N ARG A 24 -11.18 -3.36 -2.43
CA ARG A 24 -12.40 -2.87 -1.78
C ARG A 24 -12.24 -1.44 -1.27
N LEU A 25 -11.07 -1.12 -0.69
CA LEU A 25 -10.73 0.22 -0.23
C LEU A 25 -10.76 1.23 -1.38
N ILE A 26 -10.16 0.89 -2.51
CA ILE A 26 -10.17 1.74 -3.72
C ILE A 26 -11.60 1.94 -4.22
N LYS A 27 -12.38 0.86 -4.37
CA LYS A 27 -13.79 0.95 -4.80
C LYS A 27 -14.65 1.81 -3.87
N ALA A 28 -14.38 1.79 -2.57
CA ALA A 28 -15.06 2.65 -1.60
C ALA A 28 -14.67 4.14 -1.75
N ASN A 29 -13.42 4.41 -2.15
CA ASN A 29 -12.90 5.77 -2.33
C ASN A 29 -13.19 6.37 -3.72
N GLU A 30 -13.43 5.54 -4.74
CA GLU A 30 -13.76 5.95 -6.12
C GLU A 30 -15.24 6.30 -6.32
N GLN A 31 -16.01 6.42 -5.24
CA GLN A 31 -17.37 6.96 -5.31
C GLN A 31 -17.35 8.34 -6.00
N PRO A 32 -18.34 8.67 -6.84
CA PRO A 32 -18.34 9.90 -7.63
C PRO A 32 -18.54 11.11 -6.70
N LEU A 33 -17.45 11.59 -6.10
CA LEU A 33 -17.43 12.81 -5.32
C LEU A 33 -17.41 14.00 -6.28
N VAL A 34 -18.62 14.45 -6.60
CA VAL A 34 -18.93 15.80 -7.07
C VAL A 34 -18.04 16.81 -6.31
N ASN A 35 -17.19 17.55 -7.04
CA ASN A 35 -16.44 18.73 -6.58
C ASN A 35 -15.33 18.54 -5.52
N THR A 36 -14.57 17.44 -5.53
CA THR A 36 -13.34 17.36 -4.73
C THR A 36 -12.11 17.81 -5.53
N VAL A 37 -11.46 18.90 -5.10
CA VAL A 37 -10.15 19.31 -5.66
C VAL A 37 -9.11 18.26 -5.28
N THR A 38 -8.73 17.43 -6.24
CA THR A 38 -7.71 16.39 -6.04
C THR A 38 -6.35 17.04 -5.84
N THR A 39 -5.81 16.96 -4.62
CA THR A 39 -4.43 17.37 -4.37
C THR A 39 -3.52 16.27 -4.91
N TYR A 40 -2.80 16.55 -5.99
CA TYR A 40 -1.80 15.62 -6.52
C TYR A 40 -0.66 15.46 -5.52
N THR A 41 -0.34 14.21 -5.22
CA THR A 41 0.81 13.83 -4.39
C THR A 41 1.87 13.15 -5.27
N PRO A 42 3.12 13.01 -4.81
CA PRO A 42 4.15 12.24 -5.51
C PRO A 42 3.77 10.77 -5.78
N PHE A 43 2.74 10.27 -5.08
CA PHE A 43 2.20 8.93 -5.25
C PHE A 43 1.22 8.82 -6.41
N HIS A 44 0.72 9.92 -6.99
CA HIS A 44 -0.18 9.84 -8.14
C HIS A 44 0.59 9.56 -9.43
N ALA A 45 0.22 8.49 -10.13
CA ALA A 45 0.68 8.20 -11.48
C ALA A 45 -0.09 9.01 -12.52
N LYS A 46 0.53 9.24 -13.70
CA LYS A 46 -0.13 9.88 -14.84
C LYS A 46 -1.28 9.02 -15.41
N CYS A 47 -1.12 7.70 -15.33
CA CYS A 47 -2.08 6.70 -15.76
C CYS A 47 -1.97 5.50 -14.80
N PRO A 48 -3.08 4.82 -14.44
CA PRO A 48 -3.02 3.62 -13.62
C PRO A 48 -2.19 2.53 -14.30
N PRO A 49 -1.34 1.79 -13.56
CA PRO A 49 -0.62 0.65 -14.11
C PRO A 49 -1.56 -0.43 -14.65
N ASN A 50 -1.22 -1.02 -15.79
CA ASN A 50 -1.95 -2.16 -16.38
C ASN A 50 -1.54 -3.49 -15.70
N ILE A 51 -1.68 -3.55 -14.38
CA ILE A 51 -1.41 -4.73 -13.56
C ILE A 51 -2.29 -4.70 -12.31
N ASP A 52 -2.97 -5.81 -12.04
CA ASP A 52 -3.81 -5.96 -10.85
C ASP A 52 -2.99 -5.89 -9.55
N ILE A 53 -3.63 -5.47 -8.47
CA ILE A 53 -2.97 -5.28 -7.17
C ILE A 53 -2.38 -6.58 -6.66
N TYR A 54 -3.10 -7.69 -6.81
CA TYR A 54 -2.60 -9.01 -6.42
C TYR A 54 -1.35 -9.42 -7.22
N LEU A 55 -1.36 -9.23 -8.54
CA LEU A 55 -0.22 -9.53 -9.40
C LEU A 55 0.97 -8.62 -9.06
N TYR A 56 0.70 -7.36 -8.74
CA TYR A 56 1.71 -6.41 -8.32
C TYR A 56 2.34 -6.77 -6.97
N LEU A 57 1.54 -7.11 -5.96
CA LEU A 57 2.04 -7.61 -4.66
C LEU A 57 2.82 -8.92 -4.83
N SER A 58 2.35 -9.83 -5.69
CA SER A 58 3.06 -11.08 -6.01
C SER A 58 4.41 -10.82 -6.68
N ARG A 59 4.46 -9.83 -7.59
CA ARG A 59 5.69 -9.36 -8.22
C ARG A 59 6.66 -8.81 -7.16
N ILE A 60 6.17 -8.02 -6.20
CA ILE A 60 6.99 -7.52 -5.09
C ILE A 60 7.51 -8.67 -4.25
N LEU A 61 6.67 -9.61 -3.82
CA LEU A 61 7.10 -10.77 -3.03
C LEU A 61 8.17 -11.61 -3.75
N LYS A 62 8.02 -11.79 -5.08
CA LYS A 62 8.98 -12.54 -5.90
C LYS A 62 10.36 -11.86 -5.98
N TYR A 63 10.38 -10.54 -6.19
CA TYR A 63 11.64 -9.82 -6.46
C TYR A 63 12.24 -9.12 -5.25
N CYS A 64 11.44 -8.82 -4.23
CA CYS A 64 11.84 -8.27 -2.94
C CYS A 64 11.13 -9.05 -1.82
N PRO A 65 11.51 -10.33 -1.57
CA PRO A 65 10.92 -11.12 -0.50
C PRO A 65 10.92 -10.38 0.83
N CYS A 66 9.76 -10.32 1.48
CA CYS A 66 9.57 -9.75 2.80
C CYS A 66 8.54 -10.56 3.59
N SER A 67 8.61 -10.48 4.91
CA SER A 67 7.74 -11.22 5.82
C SER A 67 6.33 -10.59 5.92
N ASN A 68 5.41 -11.28 6.60
CA ASN A 68 4.01 -10.85 6.75
C ASN A 68 3.88 -9.46 7.38
N GLU A 69 4.73 -9.15 8.34
CA GLU A 69 4.76 -7.88 9.08
C GLU A 69 4.92 -6.70 8.12
N CYS A 70 5.74 -6.84 7.08
CA CYS A 70 5.92 -5.80 6.07
C CYS A 70 4.64 -5.49 5.30
N PHE A 71 3.87 -6.52 4.94
CA PHE A 71 2.60 -6.36 4.22
C PHE A 71 1.49 -5.85 5.13
N LEU A 72 1.47 -6.24 6.40
CA LEU A 72 0.47 -5.79 7.36
C LEU A 72 0.70 -4.35 7.81
N ALA A 73 1.97 -3.93 7.89
CA ALA A 73 2.32 -2.54 8.13
C ALA A 73 1.72 -1.59 7.09
N LEU A 74 1.47 -2.03 5.85
CA LEU A 74 0.75 -1.23 4.85
C LEU A 74 -0.63 -0.81 5.32
N LEU A 75 -1.37 -1.70 5.99
CA LEU A 75 -2.71 -1.38 6.49
C LEU A 75 -2.63 -0.25 7.52
N VAL A 76 -1.69 -0.35 8.45
CA VAL A 76 -1.45 0.68 9.47
C VAL A 76 -0.99 1.99 8.83
N TYR A 77 -0.11 1.94 7.82
CA TYR A 77 0.35 3.15 7.13
C TYR A 77 -0.80 3.84 6.38
N PHE A 78 -1.65 3.07 5.71
CA PHE A 78 -2.79 3.62 4.96
C PHE A 78 -3.85 4.18 5.89
N ASP A 79 -4.16 3.48 6.98
CA ASP A 79 -5.09 3.95 8.01
C ASP A 79 -4.66 5.32 8.55
N ARG A 80 -3.41 5.44 9.02
CA ARG A 80 -2.83 6.70 9.52
C ARG A 80 -2.79 7.82 8.48
N MET A 81 -2.55 7.50 7.20
CA MET A 81 -2.59 8.49 6.11
C MET A 81 -4.01 9.02 5.89
N THR A 82 -5.04 8.20 6.14
CA THR A 82 -6.45 8.59 5.97
C THR A 82 -7.07 9.24 7.21
N GLU A 83 -6.57 8.95 8.41
CA GLU A 83 -7.02 9.47 9.71
C GLU A 83 -6.60 10.93 10.00
N SER A 84 -5.80 11.56 9.14
CA SER A 84 -5.21 12.90 9.37
C SER A 84 -6.20 14.09 9.34
N LYS A 85 -7.45 13.89 9.76
CA LYS A 85 -8.56 14.86 9.68
C LYS A 85 -8.71 15.75 10.93
N GLU A 86 -8.17 15.37 12.09
CA GLU A 86 -8.51 16.04 13.36
C GLU A 86 -7.40 16.93 13.95
N GLU A 87 -6.11 16.63 13.70
CA GLU A 87 -4.99 17.40 14.29
C GLU A 87 -4.19 18.21 13.26
N ALA A 88 -4.55 18.11 11.99
CA ALA A 88 -3.74 18.69 10.94
C ALA A 88 -4.11 20.16 10.68
N HIS A 89 -3.09 21.01 10.78
CA HIS A 89 -3.07 22.43 10.42
C HIS A 89 -4.09 22.79 9.33
N PRO A 90 -4.79 23.95 9.43
CA PRO A 90 -5.73 24.41 8.42
C PRO A 90 -5.02 24.50 7.06
N GLY A 91 -5.20 23.48 6.22
CA GLY A 91 -4.43 23.28 5.00
C GLY A 91 -4.14 21.82 4.65
N ASN A 92 -4.14 20.90 5.62
CA ASN A 92 -3.88 19.48 5.34
C ASN A 92 -5.17 18.78 4.88
N ARG A 93 -5.34 18.66 3.56
CA ARG A 93 -6.48 17.93 2.98
C ARG A 93 -6.32 16.42 3.20
N SER A 94 -7.43 15.77 3.52
CA SER A 94 -7.53 14.32 3.63
C SER A 94 -6.99 13.64 2.36
N PHE A 95 -6.05 12.71 2.54
CA PHE A 95 -5.47 11.92 1.46
C PHE A 95 -6.38 10.73 1.14
N ALA A 96 -6.83 10.62 -0.13
CA ALA A 96 -7.67 9.51 -0.59
C ALA A 96 -6.84 8.51 -1.41
N ILE A 97 -6.98 7.22 -1.08
CA ILE A 97 -6.32 6.13 -1.79
C ILE A 97 -7.17 5.70 -2.98
N ASN A 98 -6.60 5.64 -4.18
CA ASN A 98 -7.32 5.33 -5.42
C ASN A 98 -6.43 4.54 -6.41
N THR A 99 -6.99 4.17 -7.57
CA THR A 99 -6.27 3.43 -8.63
C THR A 99 -5.02 4.14 -9.16
N TYR A 100 -4.95 5.46 -9.08
CA TYR A 100 -3.81 6.25 -9.59
C TYR A 100 -2.64 6.26 -8.62
N ASN A 101 -2.86 6.05 -7.32
CA ASN A 101 -1.82 6.16 -6.30
C ASN A 101 -1.45 4.87 -5.58
N ILE A 102 -2.34 3.86 -5.60
CA ILE A 102 -2.14 2.64 -4.81
C ILE A 102 -0.82 1.91 -5.10
N HIS A 103 -0.43 1.71 -6.36
CA HIS A 103 0.79 0.95 -6.68
C HIS A 103 2.05 1.62 -6.13
N ARG A 104 2.13 2.95 -6.26
CA ARG A 104 3.26 3.76 -5.74
C ARG A 104 3.27 3.78 -4.21
N LEU A 105 2.09 3.83 -3.58
CA LEU A 105 1.96 3.73 -2.13
C LEU A 105 2.42 2.36 -1.62
N VAL A 106 1.99 1.27 -2.27
CA VAL A 106 2.31 -0.11 -1.88
C VAL A 106 3.81 -0.35 -1.90
N ILE A 107 4.51 -0.04 -3.00
CA ILE A 107 5.96 -0.28 -3.07
C ILE A 107 6.73 0.56 -2.03
N THR A 108 6.27 1.80 -1.80
CA THR A 108 6.93 2.72 -0.87
C THR A 108 6.71 2.26 0.56
N GLY A 109 5.47 1.90 0.91
CA GLY A 109 5.14 1.37 2.22
C GLY A 109 5.87 0.07 2.53
N ILE A 110 5.97 -0.86 1.56
CA ILE A 110 6.74 -2.10 1.73
C ILE A 110 8.22 -1.79 1.91
N MET A 111 8.79 -0.88 1.12
CA MET A 111 10.20 -0.49 1.27
C MET A 111 10.49 0.06 2.66
N VAL A 112 9.63 0.96 3.17
CA VAL A 112 9.78 1.53 4.52
C VAL A 112 9.62 0.46 5.58
N ALA A 113 8.59 -0.38 5.47
CA ALA A 113 8.35 -1.46 6.42
C ALA A 113 9.50 -2.48 6.44
N SER A 114 10.02 -2.90 5.29
CA SER A 114 11.17 -3.81 5.22
C SER A 114 12.40 -3.24 5.89
N LYS A 115 12.67 -1.93 5.76
CA LYS A 115 13.79 -1.29 6.45
C LYS A 115 13.58 -1.15 7.95
N PHE A 116 12.33 -1.16 8.40
CA PHE A 116 11.97 -1.04 9.81
C PHE A 116 11.96 -2.39 10.53
N PHE A 117 11.40 -3.42 9.90
CA PHE A 117 11.19 -4.73 10.52
C PHE A 117 12.28 -5.76 10.20
N SER A 118 13.12 -5.54 9.18
CA SER A 118 14.11 -6.53 8.76
C SER A 118 15.54 -5.98 8.85
N ASP A 119 16.43 -6.75 9.48
CA ASP A 119 17.87 -6.45 9.54
C ASP A 119 18.54 -6.55 8.16
N VAL A 120 17.95 -7.34 7.27
CA VAL A 120 18.35 -7.49 5.87
C VAL A 120 17.26 -6.92 4.97
N TYR A 121 17.61 -5.89 4.20
CA TYR A 121 16.69 -5.21 3.28
C TYR A 121 17.34 -4.93 1.93
N TYR A 122 16.51 -4.69 0.91
CA TYR A 122 16.97 -4.42 -0.44
C TYR A 122 17.26 -2.94 -0.68
N THR A 123 18.10 -2.64 -1.67
CA THR A 123 18.40 -1.25 -2.06
C THR A 123 17.19 -0.58 -2.72
N ASN A 124 17.07 0.74 -2.59
CA ASN A 124 16.02 1.52 -3.25
C ASN A 124 16.01 1.29 -4.77
N VAL A 125 17.18 1.08 -5.38
CA VAL A 125 17.33 0.77 -6.82
C VAL A 125 16.63 -0.55 -7.17
N ARG A 126 16.71 -1.57 -6.31
CA ARG A 126 16.01 -2.85 -6.54
C ARG A 126 14.49 -2.66 -6.48
N TYR A 127 13.98 -1.93 -5.50
CA TYR A 127 12.54 -1.62 -5.43
C TYR A 127 12.05 -0.79 -6.63
N ALA A 128 12.84 0.17 -7.12
CA ALA A 128 12.49 0.95 -8.32
C ALA A 128 12.35 0.08 -9.58
N LYS A 129 13.16 -0.98 -9.71
CA LYS A 129 13.03 -1.97 -10.80
C LYS A 129 11.76 -2.83 -10.71
N VAL A 130 11.16 -2.94 -9.53
CA VAL A 130 9.87 -3.62 -9.33
C VAL A 130 8.69 -2.71 -9.66
N GLN A 131 8.88 -1.39 -9.52
CA GLN A 131 7.87 -0.36 -9.84
C GLN A 131 7.71 -0.08 -11.34
N THR A 132 8.76 -0.32 -12.13
CA THR A 132 8.83 -0.05 -13.58
C THR A 132 8.13 -1.11 -14.42
#